data_AF-A0A8J9X0P8-F1
#
_entry.id   AF-A0A8J9X0P8-F1
#
_cell.length_a   1.000
_cell.length_b   1.000
_cell.length_c   1.000
_cell.angle_alpha   90.00
_cell.angle_beta   90.00
_cell.angle_gamma   90.00
#
_symmetry.space_group_name_H-M   'P 1'
#
loop_
_entity.id
_entity.type
_entity.pdbx_description
1 polymer ?
#
loop_
_entity_poly.entity_id
_entity_poly.type
_entity_poly.pdbx_seq_one_letter_code
_entity_poly.pdbx_strand_id
1 'polypeptide(L)' 'KETAAGKITESAHPARFSPDDKFSAQRVACKKRFGIYLPALPQKPM' A
#
# COMPACT_ATOMS: atom_id res chain seq x y z
N LYS A 1 -6.10 0.28 17.11
CA LYS A 1 -5.31 -0.12 18.30
C LYS A 1 -3.91 0.44 18.12
N GLU A 2 -3.17 0.66 19.20
CA GLU A 2 -1.79 1.16 19.14
C GLU A 2 -0.83 0.04 19.52
N THR A 3 0.34 0.03 18.91
CA THR A 3 1.47 -0.85 19.29
C THR A 3 2.10 -0.35 20.57
N ALA A 4 2.93 -1.19 21.22
CA ALA A 4 3.67 -0.81 22.43
C ALA A 4 4.58 0.43 22.23
N ALA A 5 4.95 0.72 20.99
CA ALA A 5 5.71 1.92 20.60
C ALA A 5 4.82 3.12 20.18
N GLY A 6 3.51 3.06 20.42
CA GLY A 6 2.56 4.15 20.11
C GLY A 6 2.20 4.30 18.63
N LYS A 7 2.56 3.36 17.75
CA LYS A 7 2.19 3.40 16.31
C LYS A 7 0.83 2.75 16.08
N ILE A 8 0.07 3.25 15.12
CA ILE A 8 -1.20 2.64 14.67
C ILE A 8 -0.95 1.18 14.25
N THR A 9 -1.82 0.27 14.69
CA THR A 9 -1.76 -1.14 14.29
C THR A 9 -2.22 -1.32 12.85
N GLU A 10 -1.41 -1.98 12.03
CA GLU A 10 -1.72 -2.32 10.64
C GLU A 10 -2.05 -3.82 10.50
N SER A 11 -2.72 -4.19 9.40
CA SER A 11 -2.98 -5.60 9.10
C SER A 11 -1.68 -6.32 8.77
N ALA A 12 -1.42 -7.45 9.44
CA ALA A 12 -0.25 -8.29 9.16
C ALA A 12 -0.32 -9.00 7.79
N HIS A 13 -1.51 -9.07 7.21
CA HIS A 13 -1.74 -9.68 5.89
C HIS A 13 -1.64 -8.61 4.79
N PRO A 14 -1.00 -8.93 3.65
CA PRO A 14 -0.98 -8.03 2.51
C PRO A 14 -2.40 -7.80 1.99
N ALA A 15 -2.65 -6.62 1.44
CA ALA A 15 -3.89 -6.33 0.75
C ALA A 15 -4.09 -7.37 -0.37
N ARG A 16 -5.21 -8.11 -0.33
CA ARG A 16 -5.53 -9.11 -1.34
C ARG A 16 -5.78 -8.43 -2.67
N PHE A 17 -5.28 -9.05 -3.74
CA PHE A 17 -5.69 -8.68 -5.10
C PHE A 17 -7.17 -9.02 -5.28
N SER A 18 -7.98 -8.02 -5.59
CA SER A 18 -9.38 -8.17 -5.96
C SER A 18 -9.52 -7.82 -7.44
N PRO A 19 -9.91 -8.77 -8.31
CA PRO A 19 -10.14 -8.49 -9.73
C PRO A 19 -11.17 -7.37 -9.96
N ASP A 20 -12.17 -7.32 -9.07
CA ASP A 20 -13.27 -6.35 -9.11
C ASP A 20 -12.97 -5.04 -8.38
N ASP A 21 -11.71 -4.74 -8.11
CA ASP A 21 -11.34 -3.49 -7.45
C ASP A 21 -11.62 -2.28 -8.36
N LYS A 22 -12.86 -1.79 -8.27
CA LYS A 22 -13.42 -0.67 -9.02
C LYS A 22 -12.56 0.60 -8.92
N PHE A 23 -11.81 0.76 -7.84
CA PHE A 23 -11.00 1.96 -7.57
C PHE A 23 -9.50 1.73 -7.79
N SER A 24 -9.11 0.58 -8.34
CA SER A 24 -7.71 0.25 -8.64
C SER A 24 -7.04 1.31 -9.52
N ALA A 25 -7.71 1.77 -10.59
CA ALA A 25 -7.20 2.80 -11.48
C ALA A 25 -6.94 4.13 -10.76
N GLN A 26 -7.89 4.60 -9.95
CA GLN A 26 -7.75 5.84 -9.18
C GLN A 26 -6.62 5.73 -8.16
N ARG A 27 -6.52 4.58 -7.46
CA ARG A 27 -5.44 4.33 -6.50
C ARG A 27 -4.07 4.36 -7.18
N VAL A 28 -3.93 3.73 -8.35
CA VAL A 28 -2.68 3.77 -9.12
C VAL A 28 -2.34 5.19 -9.56
N ALA A 29 -3.31 5.94 -10.09
CA ALA A 29 -3.12 7.33 -10.49
C ALA A 29 -2.67 8.21 -9.32
N CYS A 30 -3.32 8.12 -8.15
CA CYS A 30 -2.90 8.85 -6.95
C CYS A 30 -1.50 8.46 -6.50
N LYS A 31 -1.17 7.15 -6.42
CA LYS A 31 0.17 6.71 -6.02
C LYS A 31 1.27 7.21 -6.97
N LYS A 32 1.00 7.25 -8.27
CA LYS A 32 1.92 7.82 -9.27
C LYS A 32 2.11 9.32 -9.08
N ARG A 33 1.02 10.08 -8.85
CA ARG A 33 1.07 11.54 -8.61
C ARG A 33 1.96 11.93 -7.43
N PHE A 34 1.94 11.13 -6.37
CA PHE A 34 2.74 11.39 -5.15
C PHE A 34 4.10 10.66 -5.15
N GLY A 35 4.49 9.99 -6.24
CA GLY A 35 5.79 9.31 -6.34
C GLY A 35 5.96 8.07 -5.43
N ILE A 36 4.89 7.59 -4.80
CA ILE A 36 4.91 6.45 -3.85
C ILE A 36 4.46 5.13 -4.51
N TYR A 37 4.46 5.07 -5.83
CA TYR A 37 4.04 3.87 -6.56
C TYR A 37 5.13 2.79 -6.50
N LEU A 38 5.01 1.89 -5.51
CA LEU A 38 5.98 0.83 -5.19
C LEU A 38 6.47 -0.02 -6.38
N PRO A 39 5.66 -0.40 -7.38
CA PRO A 39 6.15 -1.18 -8.52
C PRO A 39 7.19 -0.45 -9.38
N ALA A 40 7.27 0.89 -9.31
CA ALA A 40 8.26 1.68 -10.02
C ALA A 40 9.50 2.01 -9.17
N LEU A 41 9.48 1.69 -7.87
CA LEU A 41 10.59 1.96 -6.96
C LEU A 41 11.49 0.71 -6.85
N PRO A 42 12.81 0.89 -6.64
CA PRO A 42 13.70 -0.24 -6.38
C PRO A 42 13.20 -0.99 -5.15
N GLN A 43 13.03 -2.31 -5.28
CA GLN A 43 12.61 -3.14 -4.16
C GLN A 43 13.65 -3.05 -3.04
N LYS A 44 13.19 -2.75 -1.82
CA LYS A 44 14.06 -2.84 -0.65
C LYS A 44 14.49 -4.31 -0.49
N PRO A 45 15.79 -4.61 -0.33
CA PRO A 45 16.22 -5.98 -0.07
C PRO A 45 15.53 -6.49 1.19
N MET A 46 15.08 -7.75 1.12
CA MET A 46 14.40 -8.45 2.22
C MET A 46 15.24 -8.47 3.49
#